data_AF-A0AAN9ADZ7-F1
#
_entry.id   AF-A0AAN9ADZ7-F1
#
_cell.length_a   1.000
_cell.length_b   1.000
_cell.length_c   1.000
_cell.angle_alpha   90.00
_cell.angle_beta   90.00
_cell.angle_gamma   90.00
#
_symmetry.space_group_name_H-M   'P 1'
#
loop_
_entity.id
_entity.type
_entity.pdbx_description
1 polymer ?
#
loop_
_entity_poly.entity_id
_entity_poly.type
_entity_poly.pdbx_seq_one_letter_code
_entity_poly.pdbx_strand_id
1 'polypeptide(L)'
;VLQPSQKTDEQIAKEINGKLGYTPGISYTDIANRADRAGRKQLAVKLIEYECRAKEQVLVLMRLGESPTALRRALQSGDTDLIYTVLDHLRQQLPSGDFLMLIRDFPVAQSLYIRSCRELDTDQLRDILVQEDDFQGQALLRIKEAYHSNRADTRQASLQGASELFRKAKYETAFQMTEEQVKLIKWQVKLEDSQQKPYANMSLHDTLHQLMKDGQIKDAEKLRLEFKIPERRYWWARVLAHAEACHWDDLAEFSKNKKNPIGFE
;
A
#
# COMPACT_ATOMS: atom_id res chain seq x y z
N VAL A 1 42.76 -21.30 -38.38
CA VAL A 1 42.32 -21.38 -36.96
C VAL A 1 42.87 -20.15 -36.26
N LEU A 2 42.04 -19.14 -36.00
CA LEU A 2 42.45 -17.97 -35.23
C LEU A 2 42.77 -18.44 -33.81
N GLN A 3 44.01 -18.24 -33.36
CA GLN A 3 44.43 -18.58 -32.01
C GLN A 3 43.48 -17.90 -31.01
N PRO A 4 42.90 -18.62 -30.03
CA PRO A 4 42.19 -17.96 -28.94
C PRO A 4 43.20 -17.06 -28.22
N SER A 5 42.92 -15.76 -28.20
CA SER A 5 43.73 -14.77 -27.48
C SER A 5 43.94 -15.24 -26.04
N GLN A 6 45.20 -15.36 -25.60
CA GLN A 6 45.58 -15.70 -24.21
C GLN A 6 45.16 -14.63 -23.18
N LYS A 7 44.67 -13.47 -23.63
CA LYS A 7 44.22 -12.37 -22.76
C LYS A 7 42.82 -12.65 -22.20
N THR A 8 42.62 -12.29 -20.93
CA THR A 8 41.31 -12.40 -20.27
C THR A 8 40.29 -11.44 -20.88
N ASP A 9 39.00 -11.75 -20.76
CA ASP A 9 37.90 -10.91 -21.25
C ASP A 9 37.98 -9.48 -20.67
N GLU A 10 38.39 -9.34 -19.40
CA GLU A 10 38.59 -8.03 -18.76
C GLU A 10 39.75 -7.24 -19.36
N GLN A 11 40.87 -7.89 -19.67
CA GLN A 11 42.01 -7.23 -20.32
C GLN A 11 41.63 -6.72 -21.70
N ILE A 12 40.87 -7.53 -22.46
CA ILE A 12 40.41 -7.16 -23.79
C ILE A 12 39.41 -6.00 -23.71
N ALA A 13 38.47 -6.02 -22.77
CA ALA A 13 37.55 -4.91 -22.55
C ALA A 13 38.29 -3.61 -22.22
N LYS A 14 39.31 -3.67 -21.36
CA LYS A 14 40.16 -2.51 -21.03
C LYS A 14 40.97 -2.01 -22.22
N GLU A 15 41.52 -2.89 -23.05
CA GLU A 15 42.26 -2.49 -24.25
C GLU A 15 41.35 -1.84 -25.30
N ILE A 16 40.14 -2.37 -25.48
CA ILE A 16 39.13 -1.80 -26.37
C ILE A 16 38.73 -0.42 -25.88
N ASN A 17 38.40 -0.28 -24.58
CA ASN A 17 38.09 1.02 -23.98
C ASN A 17 39.27 1.99 -24.05
N GLY A 18 40.51 1.54 -23.83
CA GLY A 18 41.69 2.38 -23.94
C GLY A 18 41.94 2.91 -25.35
N LYS A 19 41.53 2.17 -26.39
CA LYS A 19 41.65 2.60 -27.80
C LYS A 19 40.48 3.46 -28.26
N LEU A 20 39.26 3.15 -27.84
CA LEU A 20 38.04 3.82 -28.32
C LEU A 20 37.64 5.00 -27.43
N GLY A 21 37.93 4.93 -26.13
CA GLY A 21 37.62 5.96 -25.15
C GLY A 21 36.16 6.44 -25.23
N TYR A 22 35.98 7.75 -25.18
CA TYR A 22 34.70 8.45 -25.34
C TYR A 22 34.58 9.07 -26.75
N THR A 23 35.09 8.39 -27.77
CA THR A 23 35.03 8.90 -29.15
C THR A 23 33.56 9.08 -29.58
N PRO A 24 33.14 10.28 -30.03
CA PRO A 24 31.77 10.54 -30.46
C PRO A 24 31.32 9.58 -31.58
N GLY A 25 30.11 9.02 -31.44
CA GLY A 25 29.52 8.12 -32.44
C GLY A 25 29.86 6.64 -32.24
N ILE A 26 30.73 6.29 -31.29
CA ILE A 26 30.99 4.89 -30.95
C ILE A 26 29.98 4.40 -29.91
N SER A 27 29.35 3.27 -30.22
CA SER A 27 28.35 2.60 -29.40
C SER A 27 28.95 1.32 -28.81
N TYR A 28 29.19 1.30 -27.50
CA TYR A 28 29.70 0.09 -26.83
C TYR A 28 28.69 -1.05 -26.89
N THR A 29 27.40 -0.73 -27.03
CA THR A 29 26.33 -1.69 -27.32
C THR A 29 26.61 -2.54 -28.56
N ASP A 30 27.05 -1.93 -29.67
CA ASP A 30 27.29 -2.69 -30.91
C ASP A 30 28.48 -3.64 -30.78
N ILE A 31 29.51 -3.20 -30.06
CA ILE A 31 30.71 -3.99 -29.77
C ILE A 31 30.36 -5.15 -28.84
N ALA A 32 29.58 -4.89 -27.78
CA ALA A 32 29.10 -5.91 -26.85
C ALA A 32 28.22 -6.95 -27.56
N ASN A 33 27.28 -6.51 -28.42
CA ASN A 33 26.45 -7.42 -29.21
C ASN A 33 27.29 -8.30 -30.15
N ARG A 34 28.39 -7.77 -30.71
CA ARG A 34 29.29 -8.56 -31.55
C ARG A 34 30.10 -9.56 -30.73
N ALA A 35 30.51 -9.20 -29.52
CA ALA A 35 31.20 -10.11 -28.59
C ALA A 35 30.28 -11.26 -28.14
N ASP A 36 29.01 -10.97 -27.87
CA ASP A 36 28.00 -11.97 -27.52
C ASP A 36 27.74 -12.95 -28.67
N ARG A 37 27.55 -12.45 -29.90
CA ARG A 37 27.43 -13.30 -31.11
C ARG A 37 28.65 -14.17 -31.38
N ALA A 38 29.81 -13.79 -30.87
CA ALA A 38 31.04 -14.58 -30.94
C ALA A 38 31.18 -15.59 -29.77
N GLY A 39 30.14 -15.73 -28.93
CA GLY A 39 30.13 -16.62 -27.77
C GLY A 39 30.87 -16.08 -26.54
N ARG A 40 31.35 -14.83 -26.58
CA ARG A 40 32.11 -14.21 -25.48
C ARG A 40 31.21 -13.34 -24.61
N LYS A 41 30.31 -14.02 -23.89
CA LYS A 41 29.32 -13.37 -23.02
C LYS A 41 29.95 -12.49 -21.94
N GLN A 42 30.98 -12.97 -21.25
CA GLN A 42 31.64 -12.21 -20.18
C GLN A 42 32.34 -10.95 -20.70
N LEU A 43 32.97 -11.02 -21.87
CA LEU A 43 33.48 -9.85 -22.58
C LEU A 43 32.36 -8.85 -22.91
N ALA A 44 31.20 -9.31 -23.38
CA ALA A 44 30.06 -8.44 -23.68
C ALA A 44 29.57 -7.69 -22.42
N VAL A 45 29.47 -8.39 -21.28
CA VAL A 45 29.11 -7.80 -19.99
C VAL A 45 30.13 -6.75 -19.54
N LYS A 46 31.44 -6.97 -19.74
CA LYS A 46 32.46 -5.98 -19.38
C LYS A 46 32.49 -4.78 -20.34
N LEU A 47 32.20 -4.99 -21.62
CA LEU A 47 32.15 -3.92 -22.61
C LEU A 47 30.98 -2.96 -22.40
N ILE A 48 29.82 -3.48 -22.00
CA ILE A 48 28.62 -2.65 -21.79
C ILE A 48 28.75 -1.73 -20.56
N GLU A 49 29.70 -1.99 -19.65
CA GLU A 49 30.00 -1.09 -18.52
C GLU A 49 30.50 0.29 -18.99
N TYR A 50 31.07 0.38 -20.20
CA TYR A 50 31.57 1.62 -20.78
C TYR A 50 30.53 2.40 -21.60
N GLU A 51 29.33 1.83 -21.81
CA GLU A 51 28.24 2.54 -22.48
C GLU A 51 27.69 3.65 -21.59
N CYS A 52 27.65 4.88 -22.10
CA CYS A 52 27.17 6.04 -21.35
C CYS A 52 25.64 6.09 -21.22
N ARG A 53 24.93 5.45 -22.16
CA ARG A 53 23.46 5.42 -22.19
C ARG A 53 22.94 4.29 -21.30
N ALA A 54 22.40 4.64 -20.13
CA ALA A 54 21.88 3.67 -19.17
C ALA A 54 20.80 2.74 -19.76
N LYS A 55 19.89 3.27 -20.58
CA LYS A 55 18.85 2.47 -21.27
C LYS A 55 19.45 1.37 -22.14
N GLU A 56 20.43 1.69 -22.97
CA GLU A 56 21.10 0.72 -23.85
C GLU A 56 21.87 -0.32 -23.04
N GLN A 57 22.56 0.14 -21.98
CA GLN A 57 23.27 -0.74 -21.07
C GLN A 57 22.33 -1.77 -20.43
N VAL A 58 21.21 -1.32 -19.88
CA VAL A 58 20.20 -2.18 -19.24
C VAL A 58 19.60 -3.16 -20.25
N LEU A 59 19.20 -2.70 -21.44
CA LEU A 59 18.60 -3.56 -22.48
C LEU A 59 19.56 -4.65 -22.98
N VAL A 60 20.86 -4.38 -23.06
CA VAL A 60 21.86 -5.40 -23.40
C VAL A 60 22.05 -6.37 -22.23
N LEU A 61 22.20 -5.87 -21.00
CA LEU A 61 22.35 -6.73 -19.82
C LEU A 61 21.18 -7.70 -19.64
N MET A 62 19.95 -7.25 -19.88
CA MET A 62 18.75 -8.11 -19.86
C MET A 62 18.81 -9.21 -20.91
N ARG A 63 19.22 -8.89 -22.15
CA ARG A 63 19.40 -9.89 -23.23
C ARG A 63 20.50 -10.88 -22.92
N LEU A 64 21.57 -10.44 -22.25
CA LEU A 64 22.63 -11.32 -21.76
C LEU A 64 22.18 -12.13 -20.52
N GLY A 65 20.96 -11.98 -20.01
CA GLY A 65 20.49 -12.70 -18.81
C GLY A 65 21.20 -12.27 -17.51
N GLU A 66 21.86 -11.12 -17.51
CA GLU A 66 22.48 -10.51 -16.32
C GLU A 66 21.44 -9.69 -15.54
N SER A 67 20.33 -10.34 -15.18
CA SER A 67 19.14 -9.74 -14.57
C SER A 67 19.42 -8.89 -13.32
N PRO A 68 20.19 -9.36 -12.31
CA PRO A 68 20.46 -8.55 -11.12
C PRO A 68 21.29 -7.30 -11.45
N THR A 69 22.22 -7.42 -12.41
CA THR A 69 23.08 -6.32 -12.85
C THR A 69 22.26 -5.29 -13.65
N ALA A 70 21.37 -5.75 -14.52
CA ALA A 70 20.45 -4.89 -15.26
C ALA A 70 19.57 -4.06 -14.32
N LEU A 71 18.96 -4.70 -13.31
CA LEU A 71 18.15 -4.00 -12.31
C LEU A 71 18.96 -2.99 -11.52
N ARG A 72 20.19 -3.34 -11.10
CA ARG A 72 21.10 -2.42 -10.41
C ARG A 72 21.43 -1.20 -11.25
N ARG A 73 21.70 -1.37 -12.55
CA ARG A 73 21.99 -0.25 -13.47
C ARG A 73 20.77 0.61 -13.72
N ALA A 74 19.58 0.01 -13.86
CA ALA A 74 18.33 0.75 -13.97
C ALA A 74 18.09 1.62 -12.72
N LEU A 75 18.29 1.06 -11.52
CA LEU A 75 18.18 1.82 -10.26
C LEU A 75 19.19 2.97 -10.18
N GLN A 76 20.43 2.76 -10.59
CA GLN A 76 21.46 3.81 -10.64
C GLN A 76 21.13 4.94 -11.61
N SER A 77 20.38 4.65 -12.67
CA SER A 77 19.97 5.67 -13.65
C SER A 77 18.95 6.66 -13.08
N GLY A 78 18.19 6.27 -12.04
CA GLY A 78 17.08 7.06 -11.50
C GLY A 78 15.85 7.14 -12.42
N ASP A 79 15.91 6.55 -13.62
CA ASP A 79 14.81 6.51 -14.57
C ASP A 79 13.77 5.47 -14.12
N THR A 80 12.61 5.97 -13.69
CA THR A 80 11.54 5.12 -13.16
C THR A 80 10.91 4.25 -14.25
N ASP A 81 10.81 4.75 -15.48
CA ASP A 81 10.26 3.98 -16.61
C ASP A 81 11.22 2.83 -16.97
N LEU A 82 12.53 3.08 -16.92
CA LEU A 82 13.53 2.04 -17.13
C LEU A 82 13.47 0.97 -16.04
N ILE A 83 13.29 1.36 -14.78
CA ILE A 83 13.13 0.41 -13.66
C ILE A 83 11.88 -0.46 -13.86
N TYR A 84 10.74 0.13 -14.21
CA TYR A 84 9.51 -0.63 -14.49
C TYR A 84 9.67 -1.56 -15.69
N THR A 85 10.38 -1.12 -16.74
CA THR A 85 10.69 -1.96 -17.90
C THR A 85 11.48 -3.22 -17.50
N VAL A 86 12.48 -3.07 -16.61
CA VAL A 86 13.24 -4.22 -16.10
C VAL A 86 12.34 -5.10 -15.24
N LEU A 87 11.56 -4.52 -14.32
CA LEU A 87 10.69 -5.28 -13.42
C LEU A 87 9.65 -6.12 -14.19
N ASP A 88 9.01 -5.55 -15.20
CA ASP A 88 8.03 -6.28 -15.99
C ASP A 88 8.68 -7.41 -16.81
N HIS A 89 9.85 -7.17 -17.39
CA HIS A 89 10.59 -8.24 -18.06
C HIS A 89 10.98 -9.38 -17.11
N LEU A 90 11.48 -9.06 -15.92
CA LEU A 90 11.84 -10.07 -14.92
C LEU A 90 10.63 -10.88 -14.46
N ARG A 91 9.48 -10.22 -14.26
CA ARG A 91 8.21 -10.87 -13.90
C ARG A 91 7.72 -11.83 -14.98
N GLN A 92 7.97 -11.55 -16.26
CA GLN A 92 7.59 -12.42 -17.38
C GLN A 92 8.53 -13.61 -17.57
N GLN A 93 9.81 -13.47 -17.20
CA GLN A 93 10.84 -14.50 -17.43
C GLN A 93 11.03 -15.44 -16.23
N LEU A 94 10.76 -14.97 -15.01
CA LEU A 94 10.98 -15.72 -13.78
C LEU A 94 9.67 -16.21 -13.19
N PRO A 95 9.66 -17.39 -12.54
CA PRO A 95 8.57 -17.77 -11.64
C PRO A 95 8.34 -16.70 -10.56
N SER A 96 7.09 -16.52 -10.13
CA SER A 96 6.71 -15.49 -9.14
C SER A 96 7.58 -15.50 -7.88
N GLY A 97 7.88 -16.68 -7.33
CA GLY A 97 8.74 -16.82 -6.15
C GLY A 97 10.17 -16.33 -6.38
N ASP A 98 10.81 -16.75 -7.47
CA ASP A 98 12.18 -16.35 -7.82
C ASP A 98 12.27 -14.84 -8.11
N PHE A 99 11.25 -14.29 -8.78
CA PHE A 99 11.15 -12.86 -9.02
C PHE A 99 11.06 -12.07 -7.71
N LEU A 100 10.18 -12.46 -6.80
CA LEU A 100 9.99 -11.80 -5.51
C LEU A 100 11.26 -11.89 -4.64
N MET A 101 11.93 -13.05 -4.65
CA MET A 101 13.23 -13.22 -3.98
C MET A 101 14.29 -12.30 -4.57
N LEU A 102 14.36 -12.18 -5.89
CA LEU A 102 15.33 -11.31 -6.56
C LEU A 102 15.13 -9.83 -6.21
N ILE A 103 13.88 -9.33 -6.27
CA ILE A 103 13.63 -7.90 -6.02
C ILE A 103 13.79 -7.52 -4.55
N ARG A 104 13.70 -8.49 -3.63
CA ARG A 104 13.90 -8.26 -2.19
C ARG A 104 15.31 -7.75 -1.86
N ASP A 105 16.31 -8.14 -2.66
CA ASP A 105 17.68 -7.61 -2.54
C ASP A 105 17.81 -6.15 -2.99
N PHE A 106 16.75 -5.57 -3.57
CA PHE A 106 16.69 -4.22 -4.11
C PHE A 106 15.48 -3.46 -3.53
N PRO A 107 15.57 -2.90 -2.31
CA PRO A 107 14.42 -2.31 -1.59
C PRO A 107 13.65 -1.23 -2.38
N VAL A 108 14.35 -0.44 -3.20
CA VAL A 108 13.73 0.58 -4.06
C VAL A 108 12.89 -0.06 -5.17
N ALA A 109 13.43 -1.11 -5.81
CA ALA A 109 12.71 -1.85 -6.84
C ALA A 109 11.50 -2.58 -6.24
N GLN A 110 11.66 -3.21 -5.08
CA GLN A 110 10.56 -3.84 -4.34
C GLN A 110 9.46 -2.82 -4.00
N SER A 111 9.82 -1.64 -3.51
CA SER A 111 8.86 -0.57 -3.17
C SER A 111 8.10 -0.07 -4.40
N LEU A 112 8.79 0.11 -5.53
CA LEU A 112 8.18 0.51 -6.80
C LEU A 112 7.24 -0.57 -7.35
N TYR A 113 7.63 -1.84 -7.22
CA TYR A 113 6.81 -2.98 -7.62
C TYR A 113 5.54 -3.08 -6.78
N ILE A 114 5.66 -3.04 -5.44
CA ILE A 114 4.51 -3.06 -4.52
C ILE A 114 3.57 -1.88 -4.81
N ARG A 115 4.10 -0.69 -5.09
CA ARG A 115 3.30 0.47 -5.50
C ARG A 115 2.52 0.19 -6.78
N SER A 116 3.17 -0.37 -7.80
CA SER A 116 2.50 -0.75 -9.05
C SER A 116 1.38 -1.77 -8.82
N CYS A 117 1.61 -2.79 -7.98
CA CYS A 117 0.58 -3.78 -7.64
C CYS A 117 -0.63 -3.14 -6.95
N ARG A 118 -0.42 -2.17 -6.05
CA ARG A 118 -1.54 -1.46 -5.37
C ARG A 118 -2.50 -0.76 -6.34
N GLU A 119 -2.03 -0.37 -7.51
CA GLU A 119 -2.81 0.35 -8.51
C GLU A 119 -3.39 -0.57 -9.59
N LEU A 120 -2.64 -1.60 -10.00
CA LEU A 120 -2.97 -2.42 -11.17
C LEU A 120 -3.41 -3.85 -10.86
N ASP A 121 -2.95 -4.42 -9.74
CA ASP A 121 -3.14 -5.85 -9.43
C ASP A 121 -3.18 -6.11 -7.90
N THR A 122 -4.41 -6.14 -7.38
CA THR A 122 -4.65 -6.33 -5.94
C THR A 122 -4.41 -7.76 -5.49
N ASP A 123 -4.54 -8.75 -6.39
CA ASP A 123 -4.32 -10.16 -6.05
C ASP A 123 -2.84 -10.43 -5.87
N GLN A 124 -2.00 -9.94 -6.80
CA GLN A 124 -0.55 -10.01 -6.67
C GLN A 124 -0.05 -9.28 -5.41
N LEU A 125 -0.66 -8.13 -5.06
CA LEU A 125 -0.35 -7.44 -3.82
C LEU A 125 -0.65 -8.34 -2.60
N ARG A 126 -1.78 -9.04 -2.60
CA ARG A 126 -2.17 -9.93 -1.49
C ARG A 126 -1.14 -11.04 -1.29
N ASP A 127 -0.71 -11.67 -2.37
CA ASP A 127 0.29 -12.75 -2.33
C ASP A 127 1.63 -12.26 -1.75
N ILE A 128 2.09 -11.07 -2.15
CA ILE A 128 3.31 -10.45 -1.61
C ILE A 128 3.17 -10.22 -0.10
N LEU A 129 2.05 -9.64 0.33
CA LEU A 129 1.80 -9.33 1.75
C LEU A 129 1.72 -10.60 2.62
N VAL A 130 1.22 -11.70 2.06
CA VAL A 130 1.20 -13.01 2.73
C VAL A 130 2.60 -13.61 2.80
N GLN A 131 3.36 -13.57 1.70
CA GLN A 131 4.71 -14.14 1.65
C GLN A 131 5.69 -13.43 2.59
N GLU A 132 5.56 -12.11 2.75
CA GLU A 132 6.43 -11.31 3.63
C GLU A 132 5.95 -11.26 5.09
N ASP A 133 4.89 -12.01 5.45
CA ASP A 133 4.24 -11.95 6.76
C ASP A 133 3.88 -10.50 7.18
N ASP A 134 3.58 -9.63 6.21
CA ASP A 134 3.16 -8.24 6.46
C ASP A 134 1.69 -8.21 6.89
N PHE A 135 1.44 -8.64 8.13
CA PHE A 135 0.11 -8.67 8.72
C PHE A 135 -0.55 -7.28 8.76
N GLN A 136 0.23 -6.21 8.89
CA GLN A 136 -0.28 -4.84 8.87
C GLN A 136 -0.80 -4.49 7.47
N GLY A 137 -0.02 -4.73 6.43
CA GLY A 137 -0.43 -4.51 5.05
C GLY A 137 -1.64 -5.36 4.67
N GLN A 138 -1.68 -6.64 5.10
CA GLN A 138 -2.83 -7.52 4.90
C GLN A 138 -4.10 -6.94 5.55
N ALA A 139 -4.00 -6.43 6.78
CA ALA A 139 -5.13 -5.82 7.48
C ALA A 139 -5.65 -4.56 6.77
N LEU A 140 -4.74 -3.68 6.34
CA LEU A 140 -5.09 -2.45 5.62
C LEU A 140 -5.77 -2.74 4.28
N LEU A 141 -5.25 -3.72 3.52
CA LEU A 141 -5.87 -4.17 2.28
C LEU A 141 -7.29 -4.71 2.53
N ARG A 142 -7.45 -5.56 3.54
CA ARG A 142 -8.74 -6.14 3.92
C ARG A 142 -9.75 -5.07 4.35
N ILE A 143 -9.32 -4.02 5.05
CA ILE A 143 -10.16 -2.86 5.38
C ILE A 143 -10.61 -2.15 4.10
N LYS A 144 -9.68 -1.85 3.19
CA LYS A 144 -9.99 -1.21 1.91
C LYS A 144 -11.04 -2.00 1.14
N GLU A 145 -10.88 -3.32 1.04
CA GLU A 145 -11.84 -4.22 0.38
C GLU A 145 -13.20 -4.27 1.09
N ALA A 146 -13.23 -4.24 2.43
CA ALA A 146 -14.47 -4.27 3.22
C ALA A 146 -15.43 -3.12 2.91
N TYR A 147 -14.91 -1.97 2.48
CA TYR A 147 -15.71 -0.80 2.10
C TYR A 147 -16.16 -0.79 0.62
N HIS A 148 -15.74 -1.76 -0.20
CA HIS A 148 -16.29 -1.95 -1.55
C HIS A 148 -17.64 -2.69 -1.51
N SER A 149 -17.89 -3.50 -0.47
CA SER A 149 -19.20 -4.13 -0.25
C SER A 149 -20.18 -3.14 0.37
N ASN A 150 -21.45 -3.15 -0.05
CA ASN A 150 -22.52 -2.36 0.58
C ASN A 150 -23.18 -3.05 1.77
N ARG A 151 -22.89 -4.33 2.03
CA ARG A 151 -23.55 -5.12 3.08
C ARG A 151 -22.83 -5.02 4.42
N ALA A 152 -23.52 -4.52 5.45
CA ALA A 152 -22.98 -4.36 6.80
C ALA A 152 -22.41 -5.67 7.39
N ASP A 153 -23.11 -6.80 7.23
CA ASP A 153 -22.64 -8.10 7.75
C ASP A 153 -21.28 -8.53 7.16
N THR A 154 -21.15 -8.39 5.83
CA THR A 154 -19.92 -8.75 5.12
C THR A 154 -18.76 -7.84 5.50
N ARG A 155 -19.04 -6.56 5.69
CA ARG A 155 -18.06 -5.57 6.15
C ARG A 155 -17.61 -5.89 7.57
N GLN A 156 -18.55 -6.16 8.46
CA GLN A 156 -18.27 -6.52 9.85
C GLN A 156 -17.37 -7.76 9.94
N ALA A 157 -17.68 -8.83 9.20
CA ALA A 157 -16.84 -10.04 9.15
C ALA A 157 -15.43 -9.75 8.59
N SER A 158 -15.35 -8.89 7.58
CA SER A 158 -14.08 -8.49 6.97
C SER A 158 -13.21 -7.69 7.94
N LEU A 159 -13.80 -6.71 8.64
CA LEU A 159 -13.13 -5.89 9.65
C LEU A 159 -12.70 -6.71 10.88
N GLN A 160 -13.51 -7.70 11.30
CA GLN A 160 -13.10 -8.64 12.35
C GLN A 160 -11.85 -9.44 11.93
N GLY A 161 -11.77 -9.88 10.68
CA GLY A 161 -10.56 -10.52 10.18
C GLY A 161 -9.35 -9.56 10.12
N ALA A 162 -9.58 -8.26 9.85
CA ALA A 162 -8.54 -7.25 9.86
C ALA A 162 -8.03 -6.94 11.28
N SER A 163 -8.91 -6.94 12.29
CA SER A 163 -8.49 -6.75 13.69
C SER A 163 -7.60 -7.89 14.17
N GLU A 164 -7.91 -9.14 13.81
CA GLU A 164 -7.05 -10.29 14.11
C GLU A 164 -5.67 -10.17 13.44
N LEU A 165 -5.59 -9.63 12.23
CA LEU A 165 -4.33 -9.36 11.55
C LEU A 165 -3.53 -8.26 12.25
N PHE A 166 -4.15 -7.16 12.69
CA PHE A 166 -3.46 -6.15 13.49
C PHE A 166 -2.97 -6.67 14.84
N ARG A 167 -3.71 -7.59 15.46
CA ARG A 167 -3.28 -8.28 16.67
C ARG A 167 -2.02 -9.11 16.41
N LYS A 168 -1.96 -9.86 15.30
CA LYS A 168 -0.74 -10.59 14.88
C LYS A 168 0.42 -9.65 14.58
N ALA A 169 0.14 -8.50 13.95
CA ALA A 169 1.12 -7.46 13.68
C ALA A 169 1.62 -6.72 14.95
N LYS A 170 1.01 -6.96 16.12
CA LYS A 170 1.25 -6.22 17.37
C LYS A 170 1.03 -4.71 17.23
N TYR A 171 0.12 -4.30 16.34
CA TYR A 171 -0.21 -2.89 16.13
C TYR A 171 -1.43 -2.50 16.95
N GLU A 172 -1.21 -2.20 18.23
CA GLU A 172 -2.26 -2.02 19.24
C GLU A 172 -3.29 -0.93 18.89
N THR A 173 -2.82 0.24 18.43
CA THR A 173 -3.72 1.36 18.08
C THR A 173 -4.68 0.99 16.95
N ALA A 174 -4.17 0.39 15.87
CA ALA A 174 -4.99 -0.01 14.72
C ALA A 174 -5.93 -1.17 15.08
N PHE A 175 -5.48 -2.08 15.94
CA PHE A 175 -6.32 -3.14 16.51
C PHE A 175 -7.50 -2.56 17.28
N GLN A 176 -7.25 -1.66 18.23
CA GLN A 176 -8.30 -1.01 19.04
C GLN A 176 -9.30 -0.24 18.17
N MET A 177 -8.82 0.59 17.24
CA MET A 177 -9.67 1.34 16.32
C MET A 177 -10.56 0.44 15.46
N THR A 178 -10.02 -0.69 14.99
CA THR A 178 -10.78 -1.64 14.16
C THR A 178 -11.84 -2.39 14.98
N GLU A 179 -11.52 -2.78 16.22
CA GLU A 179 -12.49 -3.39 17.13
C GLU A 179 -13.62 -2.42 17.52
N GLU A 180 -13.31 -1.15 17.78
CA GLU A 180 -14.31 -0.12 18.01
C GLU A 180 -15.21 0.08 16.78
N GLN A 181 -14.65 0.05 15.57
CA GLN A 181 -15.44 0.15 14.34
C GLN A 181 -16.36 -1.07 14.14
N VAL A 182 -15.87 -2.29 14.41
CA VAL A 182 -16.70 -3.51 14.36
C VAL A 182 -17.85 -3.41 15.37
N LYS A 183 -17.57 -2.90 16.57
CA LYS A 183 -18.57 -2.69 17.62
C LYS A 183 -19.61 -1.66 17.20
N LEU A 184 -19.21 -0.56 16.57
CA LEU A 184 -20.12 0.47 16.08
C LEU A 184 -21.06 -0.08 15.01
N ILE A 185 -20.55 -0.84 14.03
CA ILE A 185 -21.36 -1.45 12.99
C ILE A 185 -22.39 -2.42 13.60
N LYS A 186 -21.98 -3.26 14.56
CA LYS A 186 -22.92 -4.16 15.29
C LYS A 186 -24.05 -3.38 15.97
N TRP A 187 -23.74 -2.20 16.50
CA TRP A 187 -24.72 -1.35 17.15
C TRP A 187 -25.66 -0.69 16.14
N GLN A 188 -25.12 -0.18 15.04
CA GLN A 188 -25.88 0.41 13.94
C GLN A 188 -26.84 -0.59 13.32
N VAL A 189 -26.42 -1.83 13.03
CA VAL A 189 -27.32 -2.88 12.48
C VAL A 189 -28.52 -3.13 13.40
N LYS A 190 -28.31 -3.20 14.73
CA LYS A 190 -29.41 -3.35 15.70
C LYS A 190 -30.34 -2.13 15.75
N LEU A 191 -29.80 -0.93 15.54
CA LEU A 191 -30.62 0.27 15.42
C LEU A 191 -31.45 0.24 14.15
N GLU A 192 -30.90 -0.20 13.02
CA GLU A 192 -31.65 -0.31 11.76
C GLU A 192 -32.85 -1.24 11.93
N ASP A 193 -32.66 -2.38 12.60
CA ASP A 193 -33.73 -3.33 12.89
C ASP A 193 -34.83 -2.74 13.80
N SER A 194 -34.45 -1.98 14.83
CA SER A 194 -35.39 -1.45 15.81
C SER A 194 -36.10 -0.17 15.37
N GLN A 195 -35.39 0.71 14.66
CA GLN A 195 -35.87 2.03 14.25
C GLN A 195 -36.37 2.07 12.80
N GLN A 196 -36.12 1.02 12.01
CA GLN A 196 -36.49 0.93 10.59
C GLN A 196 -35.96 2.12 9.77
N LYS A 197 -34.74 2.58 10.10
CA LYS A 197 -34.04 3.70 9.47
C LYS A 197 -32.58 3.32 9.21
N PRO A 198 -31.92 3.88 8.19
CA PRO A 198 -30.51 3.62 7.93
C PRO A 198 -29.62 4.29 8.99
N TYR A 199 -28.74 3.50 9.60
CA TYR A 199 -27.73 3.93 10.58
C TYR A 199 -26.33 3.42 10.22
N ALA A 200 -26.21 2.41 9.36
CA ALA A 200 -24.94 1.82 9.00
C ALA A 200 -24.01 2.84 8.32
N ASN A 201 -22.74 2.84 8.73
CA ASN A 201 -21.64 3.67 8.19
C ASN A 201 -21.66 5.14 8.56
N MET A 202 -22.62 5.57 9.38
CA MET A 202 -22.49 6.85 10.07
C MET A 202 -21.26 6.81 10.98
N SER A 203 -20.64 7.96 11.21
CA SER A 203 -19.63 8.05 12.26
C SER A 203 -20.29 7.83 13.64
N LEU A 204 -19.49 7.54 14.67
CA LEU A 204 -19.99 7.46 16.05
C LEU A 204 -20.74 8.75 16.44
N HIS A 205 -20.21 9.91 16.04
CA HIS A 205 -20.82 11.21 16.29
C HIS A 205 -22.17 11.35 15.58
N ASP A 206 -22.24 11.00 14.30
CA ASP A 206 -23.47 11.19 13.52
C ASP A 206 -24.55 10.18 13.95
N THR A 207 -24.14 8.97 14.36
CA THR A 207 -25.05 7.98 14.97
C THR A 207 -25.67 8.54 16.25
N LEU A 208 -24.83 9.11 17.13
CA LEU A 208 -25.26 9.72 18.38
C LEU A 208 -26.21 10.91 18.13
N HIS A 209 -25.83 11.80 17.20
CA HIS A 209 -26.60 12.99 16.83
C HIS A 209 -27.96 12.62 16.25
N GLN A 210 -28.00 11.64 15.34
CA GLN A 210 -29.24 11.17 14.73
C GLN A 210 -30.20 10.57 15.76
N LEU A 211 -29.70 9.78 16.71
CA LEU A 211 -30.53 9.26 17.80
C LEU A 211 -31.15 10.37 18.65
N MET A 212 -30.38 11.42 18.93
CA MET A 212 -30.89 12.57 19.70
C MET A 212 -31.96 13.33 18.92
N LYS A 213 -31.78 13.51 17.61
CA LYS A 213 -32.80 14.09 16.72
C LYS A 213 -34.07 13.25 16.65
N ASP A 214 -33.93 11.93 16.74
CA ASP A 214 -35.04 10.98 16.76
C ASP A 214 -35.69 10.85 18.16
N GLY A 215 -35.22 11.60 19.17
CA GLY A 215 -35.72 11.54 20.55
C GLY A 215 -35.26 10.31 21.35
N GLN A 216 -34.37 9.48 20.80
CA GLN A 216 -33.84 8.26 21.41
C GLN A 216 -32.70 8.54 22.41
N ILE A 217 -32.95 9.41 23.38
CA ILE A 217 -31.92 9.90 24.33
C ILE A 217 -31.33 8.77 25.19
N LYS A 218 -32.13 7.76 25.53
CA LYS A 218 -31.68 6.61 26.32
C LYS A 218 -30.63 5.78 25.58
N ASP A 219 -30.83 5.55 24.29
CA ASP A 219 -29.88 4.79 23.47
C ASP A 219 -28.64 5.61 23.14
N ALA A 220 -28.80 6.93 22.93
CA ALA A 220 -27.67 7.86 22.81
C ALA A 220 -26.79 7.85 24.07
N GLU A 221 -27.38 7.82 25.26
CA GLU A 221 -26.64 7.74 26.53
C GLU A 221 -25.91 6.39 26.69
N LYS A 222 -26.54 5.27 26.31
CA LYS A 222 -25.87 3.96 26.28
C LYS A 222 -24.65 4.00 25.36
N LEU A 223 -24.81 4.54 24.14
CA LEU A 223 -23.73 4.67 23.17
C LEU A 223 -22.58 5.54 23.71
N ARG A 224 -22.90 6.65 24.37
CA ARG A 224 -21.92 7.53 25.03
C ARG A 224 -21.07 6.78 26.04
N LEU A 225 -21.71 6.03 26.94
CA LEU A 225 -21.02 5.25 27.98
C LEU A 225 -20.17 4.15 27.36
N GLU A 226 -20.71 3.45 26.36
CA GLU A 226 -20.10 2.29 25.74
C GLU A 226 -18.85 2.61 24.89
N PHE A 227 -18.82 3.79 24.25
CA PHE A 227 -17.68 4.30 23.50
C PHE A 227 -16.88 5.37 24.26
N LYS A 228 -17.20 5.58 25.55
CA LYS A 228 -16.51 6.54 26.44
C LYS A 228 -16.41 7.95 25.82
N ILE A 229 -17.48 8.41 25.17
CA ILE A 229 -17.52 9.72 24.53
C ILE A 229 -17.36 10.81 25.62
N PRO A 230 -16.42 11.76 25.45
CA PRO A 230 -16.22 12.82 26.43
C PRO A 230 -17.51 13.60 26.70
N GLU A 231 -17.78 13.89 27.97
CA GLU A 231 -19.02 14.54 28.41
C GLU A 231 -19.26 15.86 27.67
N ARG A 232 -18.22 16.69 27.54
CA ARG A 232 -18.28 17.95 26.79
C ARG A 232 -18.74 17.77 25.34
N ARG A 233 -18.29 16.71 24.65
CA ARG A 233 -18.65 16.44 23.25
C ARG A 233 -20.09 15.97 23.13
N TYR A 234 -20.52 15.11 24.05
CA TYR A 234 -21.90 14.66 24.12
C TYR A 234 -22.87 15.80 24.37
N TRP A 235 -22.54 16.72 25.28
CA TRP A 235 -23.36 17.90 25.56
C TRP A 235 -23.53 18.80 24.33
N TRP A 236 -22.45 19.08 23.60
CA TRP A 236 -22.52 19.83 22.33
C TRP A 236 -23.41 19.13 21.30
N ALA A 237 -23.21 17.83 21.07
CA ALA A 237 -24.02 17.07 20.13
C ALA A 237 -25.50 17.10 20.51
N ARG A 238 -25.81 16.99 21.80
CA ARG A 238 -27.20 17.00 22.30
C ARG A 238 -27.89 18.33 22.14
N VAL A 239 -27.22 19.45 22.42
CA VAL A 239 -27.78 20.80 22.20
C VAL A 239 -28.06 21.01 20.71
N LEU A 240 -27.09 20.70 19.85
CA LEU A 240 -27.24 20.85 18.40
C LEU A 240 -28.37 19.97 17.85
N ALA A 241 -28.44 18.71 18.25
CA ALA A 241 -29.49 17.79 17.83
C ALA A 241 -30.89 18.26 18.25
N HIS A 242 -31.08 18.70 19.50
CA HIS A 242 -32.37 19.22 19.96
C HIS A 242 -32.77 20.51 19.24
N ALA A 243 -31.82 21.41 18.98
CA ALA A 243 -32.07 22.64 18.23
C ALA A 243 -32.48 22.34 16.77
N GLU A 244 -31.77 21.45 16.09
CA GLU A 244 -32.10 21.04 14.71
C GLU A 244 -33.46 20.33 14.62
N ALA A 245 -33.82 19.52 15.62
CA ALA A 245 -35.09 18.80 15.68
C ALA A 245 -36.24 19.65 16.26
N CYS A 246 -35.98 20.91 16.65
CA CYS A 246 -36.96 21.78 17.32
C CYS A 246 -37.55 21.19 18.62
N HIS A 247 -36.79 20.35 19.33
CA HIS A 247 -37.18 19.74 20.60
C HIS A 247 -36.95 20.73 21.76
N TRP A 248 -37.65 21.86 21.75
CA TRP A 248 -37.44 22.96 22.69
C TRP A 248 -37.76 22.58 24.14
N ASP A 249 -38.77 21.74 24.36
CA ASP A 249 -39.14 21.26 25.70
C ASP A 249 -38.04 20.38 26.30
N ASP A 250 -37.52 19.42 25.52
CA ASP A 250 -36.41 18.57 25.94
C ASP A 250 -35.14 19.38 26.20
N LEU A 251 -34.87 20.41 25.38
CA LEU A 251 -33.74 21.31 25.57
C LEU A 251 -33.89 22.15 26.84
N ALA A 252 -35.11 22.65 27.11
CA ALA A 252 -35.42 23.40 28.32
C ALA A 252 -35.36 22.52 29.59
N GLU A 253 -35.70 21.24 29.49
CA GLU A 253 -35.47 20.29 30.58
C GLU A 253 -33.97 19.99 30.75
N PHE A 254 -33.26 19.79 29.65
CA PHE A 254 -31.82 19.50 29.66
C PHE A 254 -31.00 20.66 30.26
N SER A 255 -31.39 21.91 30.01
CA SER A 255 -30.71 23.09 30.57
C SER A 255 -30.79 23.20 32.09
N LYS A 256 -31.76 22.54 32.75
CA LYS A 256 -31.90 22.51 34.21
C LYS A 256 -30.81 21.68 34.89
N ASN A 257 -30.06 20.88 34.13
CA ASN A 257 -28.97 20.09 34.68
C ASN A 257 -27.79 20.98 35.08
N LYS A 258 -27.52 21.05 36.39
CA LYS A 258 -26.45 21.87 36.99
C LYS A 258 -25.04 21.45 36.58
N LYS A 259 -24.85 20.21 36.11
CA LYS A 259 -23.56 19.71 35.61
C LYS A 259 -23.47 19.98 34.11
N ASN A 260 -23.26 21.25 33.74
CA ASN A 260 -23.09 21.66 32.35
C ASN A 260 -21.58 21.88 32.05
N PRO A 261 -20.90 20.95 31.35
CA PRO A 261 -19.48 21.05 31.02
C PRO A 261 -19.19 22.00 29.84
N ILE A 262 -20.21 22.51 29.15
CA ILE A 262 -20.05 23.43 28.01
C ILE A 262 -20.38 24.88 28.35
N GLY A 263 -21.02 25.14 29.49
CA GLY A 263 -21.54 26.47 29.82
C GLY A 263 -22.87 26.78 29.12
N PHE A 264 -23.45 27.94 29.40
CA PHE A 264 -24.72 28.39 28.83
C PHE A 264 -24.59 29.48 27.76
N GLU A 265 -23.36 29.97 27.53
CA GLU A 265 -23.01 30.90 26.45
C GLU A 265 -22.88 30.17 25.11
#